data_AF-A0A4W5LPT9-F1
#
_entry.id   AF-A0A4W5LPT9-F1
#
_cell.length_a   1.000
_cell.length_b   1.000
_cell.length_c   1.000
_cell.angle_alpha   90.00
_cell.angle_beta   90.00
_cell.angle_gamma   90.00
#
_symmetry.space_group_name_H-M   'P 1'
#
loop_
_entity.id
_entity.type
_entity.pdbx_description
1 polymer ?
#
loop_
_entity_poly.entity_id
_entity_poly.type
_entity_poly.pdbx_seq_one_letter_code
_entity_poly.pdbx_strand_id
1 'polypeptide(L)'
;MSSVLDRVNGVARCPYDPRHNSTAVVTESGELFAATVIDFSGRDPVIYRSLGGMPPLRTAQYNSKWLNEPHFISAYDVGLFTFFFLRENAVEHDCGKTVYSRVARVCKNDIGGRFLLEDTWTTFMKARLNCSRSGEIPFYYNELQSTFYLPEQDLIYGIFTTNV
;
A
#
# COMPACT_ATOMS: atom_id res chain seq x y z
N MET A 1 -14.27 -0.85 31.15
CA MET A 1 -14.44 0.44 30.45
C MET A 1 -13.18 0.71 29.67
N SER A 2 -13.27 0.96 28.36
CA SER A 2 -12.12 1.42 27.58
C SER A 2 -11.86 2.89 27.89
N SER A 3 -10.70 3.20 28.47
CA SER A 3 -10.23 4.58 28.66
C SER A 3 -9.29 4.95 27.51
N VAL A 4 -9.55 6.08 26.85
CA VAL A 4 -8.62 6.63 25.84
C VAL A 4 -7.42 7.21 26.58
N LEU A 5 -6.22 6.68 26.31
CA LEU A 5 -4.98 7.14 26.93
C LEU A 5 -4.44 8.40 26.25
N ASP A 6 -4.50 8.46 24.92
CA ASP A 6 -4.01 9.59 24.13
C ASP A 6 -4.78 9.71 22.80
N ARG A 7 -4.80 10.92 22.22
CA ARG A 7 -5.39 11.22 20.91
C ARG A 7 -4.30 11.64 19.94
N VAL A 8 -4.14 10.87 18.88
CA VAL A 8 -3.18 11.16 17.81
C VAL A 8 -3.88 11.73 16.58
N ASN A 9 -3.18 12.60 15.83
CA ASN A 9 -3.67 13.13 14.55
C ASN A 9 -3.91 11.98 13.54
N GLY A 10 -5.05 11.97 12.84
CA GLY A 10 -5.40 10.96 11.84
C GLY A 10 -4.84 11.19 10.43
N VAL A 11 -4.26 12.36 10.15
CA VAL A 11 -3.65 12.70 8.85
C VAL A 11 -2.61 11.64 8.45
N ALA A 12 -2.70 11.14 7.21
CA ALA A 12 -1.90 10.03 6.68
C ALA A 12 -2.06 8.67 7.40
N ARG A 13 -3.01 8.55 8.34
CA ARG A 13 -3.30 7.32 9.10
C ARG A 13 -4.70 6.78 8.87
N CYS A 14 -5.65 7.66 8.57
CA CYS A 14 -7.06 7.36 8.34
C CYS A 14 -7.57 8.26 7.20
N PRO A 15 -8.44 7.77 6.29
CA PRO A 15 -8.97 8.59 5.21
C PRO A 15 -9.96 9.64 5.72
N TYR A 16 -10.13 10.71 4.94
CA TYR A 16 -11.17 11.72 5.16
C TYR A 16 -12.56 11.26 4.71
N ASP A 17 -12.65 10.55 3.57
CA ASP A 17 -13.90 9.99 3.06
C ASP A 17 -14.08 8.55 3.58
N PRO A 18 -15.20 8.21 4.24
CA PRO A 18 -15.44 6.85 4.73
C PRO A 18 -15.56 5.78 3.64
N ARG A 19 -15.68 6.18 2.36
CA ARG A 19 -15.72 5.28 1.21
C ARG A 19 -14.34 5.08 0.57
N HIS A 20 -13.32 5.76 1.06
CA HIS A 20 -11.97 5.64 0.52
C HIS A 20 -11.32 4.31 0.94
N ASN A 21 -10.84 3.57 -0.05
CA ASN A 21 -10.12 2.32 0.18
C ASN A 21 -8.75 2.61 0.80
N SER A 22 -8.62 2.31 2.08
CA SER A 22 -7.40 2.48 2.87
C SER A 22 -7.13 1.21 3.68
N THR A 23 -5.90 1.05 4.13
CA THR A 23 -5.51 -0.08 4.99
C THR A 23 -4.43 0.36 5.95
N ALA A 24 -4.33 -0.31 7.10
CA ALA A 24 -3.25 -0.10 8.04
C ALA A 24 -2.90 -1.38 8.79
N VAL A 25 -1.68 -1.44 9.29
CA VAL A 25 -1.19 -2.50 10.17
C VAL A 25 -0.28 -1.88 11.23
N VAL A 26 -0.35 -2.41 12.46
CA VAL A 26 0.54 -2.06 13.56
C VAL A 26 1.51 -3.21 13.77
N THR A 27 2.79 -2.92 13.80
CA THR A 27 3.85 -3.91 14.09
C THR A 27 3.86 -4.27 15.57
N GLU A 28 4.51 -5.38 15.92
CA GLU A 28 4.75 -5.74 17.33
C GLU A 28 5.57 -4.68 18.07
N SER A 29 6.44 -3.94 17.37
CA SER A 29 7.23 -2.82 17.91
C SER A 29 6.47 -1.49 18.00
N GLY A 30 5.21 -1.44 17.55
CA GLY A 30 4.31 -0.31 17.73
C GLY A 30 4.35 0.76 16.63
N GLU A 31 5.08 0.53 15.54
CA GLU A 31 4.97 1.37 14.35
C GLU A 31 3.64 1.11 13.63
N LEU A 32 2.96 2.18 13.26
CA LEU A 32 1.78 2.16 12.40
C LEU A 32 2.20 2.38 10.95
N PHE A 33 1.94 1.39 10.12
CA PHE A 33 2.03 1.50 8.67
C PHE A 33 0.61 1.68 8.10
N ALA A 34 0.37 2.78 7.42
CA ALA A 34 -0.93 3.12 6.84
C ALA A 34 -0.79 3.45 5.35
N ALA A 35 -1.78 3.04 4.56
CA ALA A 35 -1.89 3.39 3.16
C ALA A 35 -3.26 4.05 2.92
N THR A 36 -3.24 5.34 2.61
CA THR A 36 -4.43 6.21 2.54
C THR A 36 -4.10 7.48 1.73
N VAL A 37 -4.92 8.52 1.83
CA VAL A 37 -4.65 9.87 1.34
C VAL A 37 -4.35 10.83 2.48
N ILE A 38 -3.46 11.79 2.26
CA ILE A 38 -3.08 12.78 3.28
C ILE A 38 -3.92 14.07 3.21
N ASP A 39 -4.55 14.35 2.07
CA ASP A 39 -5.27 15.59 1.82
C ASP A 39 -6.77 15.37 1.63
N PHE A 40 -7.56 16.40 1.90
CA PHE A 40 -9.02 16.34 1.77
C PHE A 40 -9.50 16.07 0.33
N SER A 41 -8.71 16.46 -0.69
CA SER A 41 -9.10 16.25 -2.08
C SER A 41 -8.86 14.83 -2.58
N GLY A 42 -8.14 14.00 -1.79
CA GLY A 42 -7.81 12.62 -2.13
C GLY A 42 -6.80 12.49 -3.26
N ARG A 43 -5.98 13.53 -3.51
CA ARG A 43 -5.03 13.60 -4.63
C ARG A 43 -3.60 13.26 -4.24
N ASP A 44 -3.29 13.21 -2.95
CA ASP A 44 -1.98 12.82 -2.44
C ASP A 44 -2.06 11.47 -1.71
N PRO A 45 -2.07 10.35 -2.46
CA PRO A 45 -2.02 9.01 -1.89
C PRO A 45 -0.66 8.73 -1.29
N VAL A 46 -0.63 8.00 -0.19
CA VAL A 46 0.58 7.77 0.59
C VAL A 46 0.60 6.38 1.20
N ILE A 47 1.76 5.72 1.16
CA ILE A 47 2.12 4.67 2.12
C ILE A 47 3.04 5.31 3.15
N TYR A 48 2.60 5.33 4.40
CA TYR A 48 3.18 6.11 5.49
C TYR A 48 3.47 5.23 6.70
N ARG A 49 4.63 5.43 7.33
CA ARG A 49 4.92 4.90 8.67
C ARG A 49 4.99 6.04 9.66
N SER A 50 4.42 5.80 10.84
CA SER A 50 4.50 6.71 11.98
C SER A 50 4.29 5.95 13.29
N LEU A 51 4.35 6.66 14.42
CA LEU A 51 4.35 6.04 15.75
C LEU A 51 5.56 5.11 15.94
N GLY A 52 5.66 4.48 17.12
CA GLY A 52 6.79 3.62 17.46
C GLY A 52 8.11 4.39 17.61
N GLY A 53 9.24 3.67 17.51
CA GLY A 53 10.58 4.23 17.68
C GLY A 53 11.27 4.67 16.39
N MET A 54 10.71 4.31 15.23
CA MET A 54 11.30 4.58 13.92
C MET A 54 10.91 5.94 13.36
N PRO A 55 11.77 6.58 12.54
CA PRO A 55 11.43 7.86 11.92
C PRO A 55 10.20 7.70 11.00
N PRO A 56 9.35 8.74 10.89
CA PRO A 56 8.25 8.71 9.95
C PRO A 56 8.78 8.70 8.52
N LEU A 57 8.22 7.84 7.66
CA LEU A 57 8.60 7.76 6.25
C LEU A 57 7.37 7.70 5.37
N ARG A 58 7.43 8.36 4.22
CA ARG A 58 6.36 8.35 3.21
C ARG A 58 6.84 7.93 1.83
N THR A 59 5.90 7.60 0.96
CA THR A 59 6.15 7.50 -0.48
C THR A 59 6.39 8.88 -1.10
N ALA A 60 7.20 8.94 -2.15
CA ALA A 60 7.51 10.17 -2.85
C ALA A 60 6.24 10.86 -3.38
N GLN A 61 6.04 12.11 -2.99
CA GLN A 61 4.86 12.89 -3.33
C GLN A 61 4.82 13.22 -4.83
N TYR A 62 3.62 13.22 -5.42
CA TYR A 62 3.39 13.58 -6.83
C TYR A 62 4.23 12.78 -7.85
N ASN A 63 4.64 11.56 -7.48
CA ASN A 63 5.43 10.68 -8.33
C ASN A 63 4.61 9.44 -8.74
N SER A 64 4.06 9.46 -9.96
CA SER A 64 3.24 8.36 -10.49
C SER A 64 4.00 7.04 -10.62
N LYS A 65 5.34 7.06 -10.68
CA LYS A 65 6.14 5.82 -10.66
C LYS A 65 6.07 5.12 -9.31
N TRP A 66 5.79 5.86 -8.24
CA TRP A 66 5.59 5.31 -6.89
C TRP A 66 4.14 4.88 -6.69
N LEU A 67 3.20 5.80 -6.86
CA LEU A 67 1.76 5.55 -6.70
C LEU A 67 0.98 6.38 -7.72
N ASN A 68 0.06 5.76 -8.46
CA ASN A 68 -0.73 6.43 -9.49
C ASN A 68 -2.24 6.15 -9.34
N GLU A 69 -2.95 7.03 -8.63
CA GLU A 69 -4.36 6.85 -8.26
C GLU A 69 -4.63 5.46 -7.64
N PRO A 70 -3.93 5.06 -6.57
CA PRO A 70 -4.07 3.74 -6.00
C PRO A 70 -5.38 3.59 -5.20
N HIS A 71 -5.94 2.39 -5.23
CA HIS A 71 -6.87 1.89 -4.23
C HIS A 71 -6.11 0.89 -3.36
N PHE A 72 -6.07 1.12 -2.04
CA PHE A 72 -5.37 0.23 -1.12
C PHE A 72 -6.31 -0.85 -0.57
N ILE A 73 -5.90 -2.10 -0.65
CA ILE A 73 -6.74 -3.27 -0.33
C ILE A 73 -6.36 -3.83 1.03
N SER A 74 -5.07 -4.12 1.26
CA SER A 74 -4.62 -4.69 2.54
C SER A 74 -3.16 -4.35 2.82
N ALA A 75 -2.78 -4.48 4.09
CA ALA A 75 -1.40 -4.48 4.52
C ALA A 75 -1.13 -5.67 5.44
N TYR A 76 0.07 -6.25 5.35
CA TYR A 76 0.50 -7.36 6.20
C TYR A 76 1.91 -7.11 6.74
N ASP A 77 2.08 -7.39 8.01
CA ASP A 77 3.38 -7.36 8.68
C ASP A 77 4.00 -8.76 8.64
N VAL A 78 4.99 -8.99 7.76
CA VAL A 78 5.53 -10.34 7.50
C VAL A 78 7.06 -10.33 7.48
N GLY A 79 7.66 -11.04 8.43
CA GLY A 79 9.12 -11.16 8.54
C GLY A 79 9.79 -9.80 8.74
N LEU A 80 10.66 -9.42 7.80
CA LEU A 80 11.41 -8.14 7.83
C LEU A 80 10.73 -7.01 7.06
N PHE A 81 9.56 -7.26 6.49
CA PHE A 81 8.88 -6.34 5.58
C PHE A 81 7.45 -6.06 6.01
N THR A 82 6.94 -4.92 5.56
CA THR A 82 5.51 -4.66 5.49
C THR A 82 5.09 -4.70 4.03
N PHE A 83 4.10 -5.53 3.72
CA PHE A 83 3.56 -5.67 2.37
C PHE A 83 2.26 -4.88 2.25
N PHE A 84 2.06 -4.23 1.11
CA PHE A 84 0.84 -3.49 0.77
C PHE A 84 0.29 -4.01 -0.54
N PHE A 85 -0.99 -4.38 -0.52
CA PHE A 85 -1.71 -4.82 -1.70
C PHE A 85 -2.60 -3.67 -2.18
N LEU A 86 -2.46 -3.34 -3.45
CA LEU A 86 -3.16 -2.21 -4.06
C LEU A 86 -3.52 -2.52 -5.52
N ARG A 87 -4.40 -1.72 -6.09
CA ARG A 87 -4.56 -1.59 -7.55
C ARG A 87 -4.43 -0.13 -7.94
N GLU A 88 -3.79 0.14 -9.05
CA GLU A 88 -3.47 1.51 -9.48
C GLU A 88 -3.43 1.59 -11.01
N ASN A 89 -3.39 2.80 -11.56
CA ASN A 89 -3.17 3.00 -12.98
C ASN A 89 -1.75 2.59 -13.37
N ALA A 90 -1.63 1.68 -14.35
CA ALA A 90 -0.35 1.18 -14.82
C ALA A 90 0.39 2.23 -15.65
N VAL A 91 1.50 2.74 -15.13
CA VAL A 91 2.37 3.71 -15.82
C VAL A 91 3.19 3.08 -16.94
N GLU A 92 3.37 1.75 -16.90
CA GLU A 92 4.10 0.99 -17.92
C GLU A 92 3.22 0.58 -19.12
N HIS A 93 1.93 0.92 -19.10
CA HIS A 93 1.03 0.60 -20.20
C HIS A 93 0.87 1.83 -21.09
N ASP A 94 1.52 1.79 -22.25
CA ASP A 94 1.56 2.91 -23.19
C ASP A 94 0.25 3.10 -23.99
N CYS A 95 -0.67 2.14 -23.94
CA CYS A 95 -1.89 2.14 -24.75
C CYS A 95 -3.16 2.31 -23.90
N GLY A 96 -3.49 3.56 -23.58
CA GLY A 96 -4.70 3.90 -22.83
C GLY A 96 -4.58 3.65 -21.32
N LYS A 97 -5.63 4.02 -20.58
CA LYS A 97 -5.69 3.87 -19.12
C LYS A 97 -6.02 2.42 -18.77
N THR A 98 -5.09 1.69 -18.16
CA THR A 98 -5.34 0.35 -17.62
C THR A 98 -4.97 0.29 -16.15
N VAL A 99 -5.73 -0.48 -15.37
CA VAL A 99 -5.47 -0.72 -13.94
C VAL A 99 -4.66 -2.01 -13.82
N TYR A 100 -3.64 -2.01 -12.95
CA TYR A 100 -2.96 -3.24 -12.53
C TYR A 100 -2.98 -3.39 -11.01
N SER A 101 -3.14 -4.63 -10.58
CA SER A 101 -2.94 -5.04 -9.20
C SER A 101 -1.45 -5.17 -8.87
N ARG A 102 -1.09 -4.73 -7.67
CA ARG A 102 0.29 -4.71 -7.18
C ARG A 102 0.40 -5.27 -5.78
N VAL A 103 1.57 -5.84 -5.52
CA VAL A 103 2.13 -5.93 -4.19
C VAL A 103 3.29 -4.96 -4.10
N ALA A 104 3.30 -4.12 -3.06
CA ALA A 104 4.42 -3.28 -2.68
C ALA A 104 5.01 -3.78 -1.36
N ARG A 105 6.29 -3.49 -1.12
CA ARG A 105 6.95 -3.76 0.15
C ARG A 105 7.82 -2.59 0.59
N VAL A 106 8.05 -2.51 1.90
CA VAL A 106 9.08 -1.68 2.55
C VAL A 106 9.76 -2.50 3.65
N CYS A 107 11.02 -2.21 3.95
CA CYS A 107 11.73 -2.80 5.09
C CYS A 107 11.26 -2.14 6.39
N LYS A 108 11.05 -2.94 7.44
CA LYS A 108 10.65 -2.39 8.76
C LYS A 108 11.72 -1.49 9.37
N ASN A 109 12.99 -1.78 9.10
CA ASN A 109 14.15 -1.02 9.59
C ASN A 109 14.60 0.12 8.66
N ASP A 110 13.84 0.47 7.62
CA ASP A 110 14.17 1.61 6.75
C ASP A 110 14.21 2.89 7.59
N ILE A 111 15.25 3.70 7.45
CA ILE A 111 15.43 4.97 8.18
C ILE A 111 15.29 6.20 7.27
N GLY A 112 14.99 6.00 5.98
CA GLY A 112 14.95 7.04 4.98
C GLY A 112 16.32 7.40 4.43
N GLY A 113 16.32 8.31 3.46
CA GLY A 113 17.53 8.88 2.90
C GLY A 113 18.09 10.01 3.74
N ARG A 114 19.39 10.32 3.56
CA ARG A 114 20.08 11.39 4.30
C ARG A 114 20.06 12.75 3.61
N PHE A 115 20.15 12.75 2.28
CA PHE A 115 20.23 13.98 1.47
C PHE A 115 19.21 13.94 0.34
N LEU A 116 19.25 12.86 -0.45
CA LEU A 116 18.15 12.48 -1.34
C LEU A 116 17.22 11.56 -0.56
N LEU A 117 15.91 11.69 -0.79
CA LEU A 117 14.88 10.86 -0.13
C LEU A 117 14.82 11.04 1.41
N GLU A 118 15.14 12.22 1.91
CA GLU A 118 14.84 12.57 3.32
C GLU A 118 13.34 12.39 3.59
N ASP A 119 12.99 11.81 4.74
CA ASP A 119 11.63 11.42 5.14
C ASP A 119 10.88 10.50 4.13
N THR A 120 11.61 9.91 3.19
CA THR A 120 11.07 9.10 2.10
C THR A 120 11.63 7.69 2.15
N TRP A 121 10.81 6.69 1.83
CA TRP A 121 11.26 5.29 1.79
C TRP A 121 12.51 5.10 0.90
N THR A 122 13.46 4.28 1.33
CA THR A 122 14.60 3.86 0.49
C THR A 122 14.46 2.42 0.01
N THR A 123 13.49 1.69 0.58
CA THR A 123 13.26 0.26 0.34
C THR A 123 11.92 -0.02 -0.33
N PHE A 124 11.19 1.02 -0.75
CA PHE A 124 9.92 0.88 -1.45
C PHE A 124 10.13 0.22 -2.82
N MET A 125 9.48 -0.92 -3.00
CA MET A 125 9.46 -1.67 -4.25
C MET A 125 8.04 -2.15 -4.51
N LYS A 126 7.60 -2.17 -5.77
CA LYS A 126 6.29 -2.73 -6.17
C LYS A 126 6.41 -3.62 -7.40
N ALA A 127 5.56 -4.64 -7.48
CA ALA A 127 5.49 -5.57 -8.59
C ALA A 127 4.03 -5.81 -9.01
N ARG A 128 3.82 -6.12 -10.30
CA ARG A 128 2.51 -6.54 -10.81
C ARG A 128 2.13 -7.92 -10.27
N LEU A 129 0.91 -8.08 -9.81
CA LEU A 129 0.33 -9.39 -9.51
C LEU A 129 -0.24 -10.00 -10.80
N ASN A 130 0.10 -11.25 -11.06
CA ASN A 130 -0.42 -12.00 -12.20
C ASN A 130 -1.53 -12.96 -11.74
N CYS A 131 -2.78 -12.55 -11.96
CA CYS A 131 -3.94 -13.43 -11.89
C CYS A 131 -4.50 -13.57 -13.30
N SER A 132 -4.33 -14.74 -13.91
CA SER A 132 -4.77 -14.97 -15.28
C SER A 132 -5.23 -16.39 -15.52
N ARG A 133 -6.13 -16.53 -16.51
CA ARG A 133 -6.43 -17.82 -17.13
C ARG A 133 -5.45 -18.04 -18.28
N SER A 134 -4.74 -19.15 -18.24
CA SER A 134 -3.77 -19.54 -19.28
C SER A 134 -4.43 -19.73 -20.65
N GLY A 135 -3.68 -19.42 -21.71
CA GLY A 135 -4.06 -19.54 -23.13
C GLY A 135 -2.96 -18.96 -24.04
N GLU A 136 -3.11 -19.06 -25.37
CA GLU A 136 -2.15 -18.42 -26.31
C GLU A 136 -2.02 -16.91 -26.04
N ILE A 137 -3.15 -16.27 -25.73
CA ILE A 137 -3.22 -14.92 -25.19
C ILE A 137 -3.87 -15.04 -23.79
N PRO A 138 -3.10 -14.85 -22.69
CA PRO A 138 -3.65 -14.96 -21.35
C PRO A 138 -4.75 -13.93 -21.08
N PHE A 139 -5.81 -14.36 -20.39
CA PHE A 139 -6.87 -13.46 -19.93
C PHE A 139 -6.61 -13.04 -18.48
N TYR A 140 -6.39 -11.74 -18.26
CA TYR A 140 -5.98 -11.20 -16.96
C TYR A 140 -7.17 -10.65 -16.16
N TYR A 141 -7.21 -10.98 -14.86
CA TYR A 141 -8.07 -10.35 -13.87
C TYR A 141 -7.24 -9.29 -13.14
N ASN A 142 -7.34 -8.04 -13.58
CA ASN A 142 -6.41 -6.99 -13.17
C ASN A 142 -6.84 -6.23 -11.90
N GLU A 143 -8.07 -6.39 -11.42
CA GLU A 143 -8.59 -5.63 -10.29
C GLU A 143 -8.70 -6.47 -9.01
N LEU A 144 -7.68 -6.42 -8.17
CA LEU A 144 -7.66 -7.03 -6.85
C LEU A 144 -8.70 -6.37 -5.95
N GLN A 145 -9.60 -7.16 -5.37
CA GLN A 145 -10.67 -6.69 -4.49
C GLN A 145 -10.38 -6.96 -3.00
N SER A 146 -9.77 -8.10 -2.69
CA SER A 146 -9.50 -8.51 -1.32
C SER A 146 -8.36 -9.53 -1.29
N THR A 147 -7.74 -9.66 -0.13
CA THR A 147 -6.63 -10.56 0.15
C THR A 147 -6.78 -11.19 1.53
N PHE A 148 -6.19 -12.37 1.70
CA PHE A 148 -6.14 -13.07 2.98
C PHE A 148 -4.76 -13.73 3.15
N TYR A 149 -4.07 -13.41 4.24
CA TYR A 149 -2.79 -14.03 4.57
C TYR A 149 -3.02 -15.27 5.43
N LEU A 150 -2.43 -16.40 5.02
CA LEU A 150 -2.40 -17.66 5.73
C LEU A 150 -0.95 -17.93 6.20
N PRO A 151 -0.61 -17.56 7.46
CA PRO A 151 0.76 -17.63 7.96
C PRO A 151 1.34 -19.05 7.97
N GLU A 152 0.51 -20.06 8.19
CA GLU A 152 0.93 -21.47 8.33
C GLU A 152 1.53 -22.03 7.03
N GLN A 153 1.19 -21.43 5.89
CA GLN A 153 1.68 -21.82 4.57
C GLN A 153 2.54 -20.74 3.91
N ASP A 154 2.70 -19.59 4.57
CA ASP A 154 3.30 -18.39 4.00
C ASP A 154 2.67 -17.99 2.65
N LEU A 155 1.33 -18.06 2.58
CA LEU A 155 0.56 -17.78 1.35
C LEU A 155 -0.39 -16.61 1.55
N ILE A 156 -0.52 -15.80 0.51
CA ILE A 156 -1.55 -14.76 0.42
C ILE A 156 -2.50 -15.14 -0.72
N TYR A 157 -3.76 -15.33 -0.37
CA TYR A 157 -4.85 -15.51 -1.33
C TYR A 157 -5.37 -14.14 -1.76
N GLY A 158 -5.77 -14.00 -3.02
CA GLY A 158 -6.32 -12.76 -3.57
C GLY A 158 -7.53 -13.02 -4.46
N ILE A 159 -8.55 -12.17 -4.35
CA ILE A 159 -9.75 -12.19 -5.20
C ILE A 159 -9.63 -11.06 -6.21
N PHE A 160 -9.77 -11.39 -7.50
CA PHE A 160 -9.61 -10.44 -8.59
C PHE A 160 -10.87 -10.39 -9.46
N THR A 161 -11.16 -9.22 -10.02
CA THR A 161 -12.22 -9.00 -11.00
C THR A 161 -11.64 -8.46 -12.31
N THR A 162 -12.48 -8.46 -13.35
CA THR A 162 -12.24 -7.73 -14.59
C THR A 162 -12.63 -6.26 -14.45
N ASN A 163 -12.24 -5.41 -15.41
CA ASN A 163 -12.58 -3.98 -15.45
C ASN A 163 -14.03 -3.72 -15.93
N VAL A 164 -15.00 -4.57 -15.58
CA VAL A 164 -16.39 -4.46 -16.04
C VAL A 164 -17.23 -3.74 -15.01
#